data_AF-Q9HX77-F1
#
_entry.id   AF-Q9HX77-F1
#
_cell.length_a   1.000
_cell.length_b   1.000
_cell.length_c   1.000
_cell.angle_alpha   90.00
_cell.angle_beta   90.00
_cell.angle_gamma   90.00
#
_symmetry.space_group_name_H-M   'P 1'
#
loop_
_entity.id
_entity.type
_entity.pdbx_description
1 polymer ?
#
loop_
_entity_poly.entity_id
_entity_poly.type
_entity_poly.pdbx_seq_one_letter_code
_entity_poly.pdbx_strand_id
1 'polypeptide(L)'
;MSEARLHSPDPRTPRPMAGWAASLRDSGLLALAVPRVFAGMERDWGEIFAGVRHLAEQELELARRLALHHLQIASIRLLGSPEQQRRLLPASVERRWLWSEAVDLRRAQPEAQEHWRGGFLVGGRGSDCFAVEDVDRLLISAWHAPSRAHLIAVAETGRAGIDISGLADGSGLFLPAGQRLHYQRLRLHPEDILVPPGLPPTPCGQLREGLTRLAQANLDLGQAARVPGDVAGQGEAPRLLALALRLVELAAESFQAAFARGGALTFRESAAASLLASEAEAVARAGLLACLRRQALEARLLGAAL
;
A
#
# COMPACT_ATOMS: atom_id res chain seq x y z
N MET A 1 -51.03 -9.09 -3.59
CA MET A 1 -50.21 -8.63 -2.46
C MET A 1 -48.76 -8.64 -2.94
N SER A 2 -48.07 -7.51 -2.83
CA SER A 2 -46.82 -7.23 -3.55
C SER A 2 -45.69 -8.17 -3.14
N GLU A 3 -45.44 -9.22 -3.92
CA GLU A 3 -44.25 -10.05 -3.81
C GLU A 3 -43.03 -9.21 -4.17
N ALA A 4 -42.19 -8.95 -3.16
CA ALA A 4 -40.89 -8.34 -3.32
C ALA A 4 -40.06 -9.24 -4.23
N ARG A 5 -39.92 -8.83 -5.50
CA ARG A 5 -39.01 -9.46 -6.46
C ARG A 5 -37.59 -9.30 -5.91
N LEU A 6 -37.09 -10.37 -5.29
CA LEU A 6 -35.68 -10.53 -4.94
C LEU A 6 -34.89 -10.39 -6.24
N HIS A 7 -34.27 -9.24 -6.40
CA HIS A 7 -33.38 -8.95 -7.51
C HIS A 7 -32.18 -9.90 -7.40
N SER A 8 -32.22 -11.01 -8.14
CA SER A 8 -31.10 -11.94 -8.23
C SER A 8 -29.95 -11.19 -8.93
N PRO A 9 -28.81 -10.96 -8.26
CA PRO A 9 -27.72 -10.17 -8.82
C PRO A 9 -27.07 -10.88 -10.02
N ASP A 10 -26.66 -10.11 -11.02
CA ASP A 10 -26.01 -10.58 -12.27
C ASP A 10 -24.74 -11.40 -11.95
N PRO A 11 -24.60 -12.63 -12.45
CA PRO A 11 -23.42 -13.48 -12.20
C PRO A 11 -22.09 -12.93 -12.74
N ARG A 12 -22.09 -11.78 -13.44
CA ARG A 12 -20.88 -11.13 -13.97
C ARG A 12 -20.19 -10.16 -13.00
N THR A 13 -20.73 -9.89 -11.82
CA THR A 13 -20.03 -9.09 -10.80
C THR A 13 -19.12 -10.01 -9.96
N PRO A 14 -17.78 -9.84 -10.02
CA PRO A 14 -16.88 -10.63 -9.19
C PRO A 14 -17.14 -10.33 -7.72
N ARG A 15 -17.66 -11.32 -6.99
CA ARG A 15 -17.69 -11.30 -5.53
C ARG A 15 -16.25 -11.13 -5.03
N PRO A 16 -15.97 -10.22 -4.07
CA PRO A 16 -14.67 -10.23 -3.40
C PRO A 16 -14.46 -11.64 -2.85
N MET A 17 -13.37 -12.29 -3.28
CA MET A 17 -13.10 -13.70 -2.99
C MET A 17 -13.13 -13.91 -1.49
N ALA A 18 -14.24 -14.44 -0.95
CA ALA A 18 -14.31 -14.86 0.44
C ALA A 18 -13.16 -15.85 0.67
N GLY A 19 -12.15 -15.45 1.45
CA GLY A 19 -10.96 -16.27 1.72
C GLY A 19 -9.64 -15.77 1.13
N TRP A 20 -9.59 -14.67 0.36
CA TRP A 20 -8.30 -14.12 -0.15
C TRP A 20 -7.28 -13.88 0.97
N ALA A 21 -7.76 -13.36 2.11
CA ALA A 21 -6.94 -13.07 3.28
C ALA A 21 -6.37 -14.34 3.91
N ALA A 22 -7.18 -15.42 3.97
CA ALA A 22 -6.71 -16.73 4.42
C ALA A 22 -5.66 -17.29 3.46
N SER A 23 -5.91 -17.23 2.15
CA SER A 23 -4.94 -17.68 1.13
C SER A 23 -3.61 -16.94 1.21
N LEU A 24 -3.62 -15.61 1.41
CA LEU A 24 -2.38 -14.86 1.62
C LEU A 24 -1.65 -15.28 2.90
N ARG A 25 -2.37 -15.50 4.00
CA ARG A 25 -1.77 -15.97 5.26
C ARG A 25 -1.16 -17.36 5.13
N ASP A 26 -1.80 -18.26 4.38
CA ASP A 26 -1.35 -19.64 4.19
C ASP A 26 -0.21 -19.73 3.17
N SER A 27 -0.11 -18.77 2.24
CA SER A 27 0.96 -18.74 1.23
C SER A 27 2.37 -18.48 1.79
N GLY A 28 2.47 -17.95 3.02
CA GLY A 28 3.74 -17.50 3.59
C GLY A 28 4.30 -16.21 2.98
N LEU A 29 3.64 -15.62 1.97
CA LEU A 29 4.10 -14.40 1.29
C LEU A 29 4.20 -13.20 2.23
N LEU A 30 3.45 -13.17 3.34
CA LEU A 30 3.52 -12.08 4.32
C LEU A 30 4.90 -11.99 5.02
N ALA A 31 5.67 -13.08 5.07
CA ALA A 31 6.97 -13.10 5.75
C ALA A 31 8.13 -12.58 4.89
N LEU A 32 7.92 -12.25 3.60
CA LEU A 32 9.00 -11.92 2.66
C LEU A 32 9.85 -10.73 3.10
N ALA A 33 9.21 -9.62 3.52
CA ALA A 33 9.89 -8.38 3.91
C ALA A 33 10.41 -8.38 5.36
N VAL A 34 10.06 -9.40 6.16
CA VAL A 34 10.43 -9.47 7.58
C VAL A 34 11.87 -10.02 7.72
N PRO A 35 12.73 -9.42 8.55
CA PRO A 35 14.09 -9.92 8.80
C PRO A 35 14.13 -11.35 9.36
N ARG A 36 15.17 -12.12 9.03
CA ARG A 36 15.33 -13.52 9.49
C ARG A 36 15.43 -13.65 11.00
N VAL A 37 16.04 -12.66 11.66
CA VAL A 37 16.11 -12.59 13.13
C VAL A 37 14.73 -12.57 13.81
N PHE A 38 13.69 -12.17 13.07
CA PHE A 38 12.29 -12.17 13.53
C PHE A 38 11.45 -13.27 12.86
N ALA A 39 12.08 -14.39 12.50
CA ALA A 39 11.48 -15.53 11.80
C ALA A 39 10.90 -15.21 10.41
N GLY A 40 11.29 -14.08 9.82
CA GLY A 40 10.94 -13.72 8.44
C GLY A 40 11.84 -14.38 7.39
N MET A 41 11.59 -14.09 6.12
CA MET A 41 12.36 -14.64 5.00
C MET A 41 13.47 -13.70 4.51
N GLU A 42 13.39 -12.42 4.86
CA GLU A 42 14.35 -11.35 4.50
C GLU A 42 14.73 -11.38 3.03
N ARG A 43 13.71 -11.30 2.18
CA ARG A 43 13.87 -11.26 0.72
C ARG A 43 14.25 -9.88 0.27
N ASP A 44 14.97 -9.81 -0.84
CA ASP A 44 15.36 -8.56 -1.46
C ASP A 44 14.12 -7.87 -2.05
N TRP A 45 14.14 -6.53 -2.07
CA TRP A 45 13.01 -5.75 -2.60
C TRP A 45 12.69 -6.08 -4.06
N GLY A 46 13.70 -6.47 -4.85
CA GLY A 46 13.53 -6.91 -6.22
C GLY A 46 12.69 -8.19 -6.33
N GLU A 47 12.95 -9.18 -5.46
CA GLU A 47 12.18 -10.42 -5.41
C GLU A 47 10.74 -10.16 -4.94
N ILE A 48 10.58 -9.35 -3.88
CA ILE A 48 9.27 -8.99 -3.33
C ILE A 48 8.41 -8.32 -4.40
N PHE A 49 8.93 -7.30 -5.08
CA PHE A 49 8.15 -6.57 -6.07
C PHE A 49 8.02 -7.29 -7.41
N ALA A 50 8.93 -8.18 -7.77
CA ALA A 50 8.71 -9.11 -8.87
C ALA A 50 7.53 -10.05 -8.59
N GLY A 51 7.42 -10.56 -7.36
CA GLY A 51 6.27 -11.36 -6.92
C GLY A 51 4.96 -10.57 -6.93
N VAL A 52 4.96 -9.33 -6.43
CA VAL A 52 3.81 -8.42 -6.51
C VAL A 52 3.41 -8.16 -7.97
N ARG A 53 4.38 -7.88 -8.84
CA ARG A 53 4.15 -7.63 -10.27
C ARG A 53 3.51 -8.85 -10.93
N HIS A 54 4.07 -10.03 -10.70
CA HIS A 54 3.51 -11.28 -11.23
C HIS A 54 2.08 -11.53 -10.75
N LEU A 55 1.79 -11.25 -9.48
CA LEU A 55 0.43 -11.35 -8.96
C LEU A 55 -0.51 -10.33 -9.63
N ALA A 56 -0.03 -9.12 -9.91
CA ALA A 56 -0.82 -8.06 -10.54
C ALA A 56 -1.21 -8.38 -12.00
N GLU A 57 -0.43 -9.22 -12.69
CA GLU A 57 -0.76 -9.78 -14.01
C GLU A 57 -2.07 -10.57 -14.00
N GLN A 58 -2.46 -11.12 -12.84
CA GLN A 58 -3.67 -11.95 -12.70
C GLN A 58 -4.73 -11.27 -11.83
N GLU A 59 -4.33 -10.72 -10.67
CA GLU A 59 -5.21 -10.14 -9.66
C GLU A 59 -4.62 -8.83 -9.09
N LEU A 60 -4.90 -7.71 -9.77
CA LEU A 60 -4.34 -6.40 -9.42
C LEU A 60 -4.66 -5.97 -7.99
N GLU A 61 -5.90 -6.16 -7.55
CA GLU A 61 -6.33 -5.74 -6.22
C GLU A 61 -5.68 -6.58 -5.11
N LEU A 62 -5.47 -7.87 -5.35
CA LEU A 62 -4.76 -8.74 -4.43
C LEU A 62 -3.27 -8.37 -4.36
N ALA A 63 -2.65 -8.10 -5.51
CA ALA A 63 -1.27 -7.62 -5.58
C ALA A 63 -1.08 -6.29 -4.86
N ARG A 64 -2.02 -5.35 -5.01
CA ARG A 64 -2.00 -4.06 -4.30
C ARG A 64 -2.00 -4.25 -2.78
N ARG A 65 -2.78 -5.20 -2.26
CA ARG A 65 -2.85 -5.53 -0.82
C ARG A 65 -1.53 -6.14 -0.34
N LEU A 66 -0.96 -7.06 -1.11
CA LEU A 66 0.33 -7.66 -0.76
C LEU A 66 1.45 -6.62 -0.76
N ALA A 67 1.48 -5.74 -1.76
CA ALA A 67 2.42 -4.62 -1.82
C ALA A 67 2.27 -3.70 -0.60
N LEU A 68 1.03 -3.36 -0.25
CA LEU A 68 0.74 -2.49 0.88
C LEU A 68 1.20 -3.11 2.21
N HIS A 69 0.99 -4.41 2.40
CA HIS A 69 1.51 -5.14 3.55
C HIS A 69 3.04 -4.99 3.65
N HIS A 70 3.77 -5.26 2.56
CA HIS A 70 5.23 -5.14 2.55
C HIS A 70 5.72 -3.72 2.79
N LEU A 71 5.00 -2.72 2.29
CA LEU A 71 5.28 -1.31 2.56
C LEU A 71 5.11 -0.97 4.05
N GLN A 72 4.21 -1.63 4.78
CA GLN A 72 4.08 -1.42 6.23
C GLN A 72 5.21 -2.08 7.02
N ILE A 73 5.61 -3.29 6.63
CA ILE A 73 6.80 -3.93 7.19
C ILE A 73 8.04 -3.06 6.94
N ALA A 74 8.16 -2.47 5.76
CA ALA A 74 9.21 -1.49 5.44
C ALA A 74 9.15 -0.26 6.35
N SER A 75 7.96 0.32 6.56
CA SER A 75 7.77 1.46 7.45
C SER A 75 8.26 1.17 8.87
N ILE A 76 7.95 -0.01 9.41
CA ILE A 76 8.39 -0.42 10.75
C ILE A 76 9.92 -0.54 10.81
N ARG A 77 10.56 -1.10 9.77
CA ARG A 77 12.02 -1.24 9.69
C ARG A 77 12.75 0.10 9.54
N LEU A 78 12.16 1.04 8.81
CA LEU A 78 12.78 2.33 8.48
C LEU A 78 12.51 3.40 9.54
N LEU A 79 11.30 3.44 10.08
CA LEU A 79 10.81 4.52 10.94
C LEU A 79 10.70 4.11 12.40
N GLY A 80 10.50 2.81 12.67
CA GLY A 80 10.34 2.31 14.03
C GLY A 80 11.65 2.15 14.78
N SER A 81 11.61 2.38 16.09
CA SER A 81 12.72 2.11 16.99
C SER A 81 13.04 0.61 17.07
N PRO A 82 14.24 0.21 17.51
CA PRO A 82 14.58 -1.20 17.72
C PRO A 82 13.58 -1.95 18.63
N GLU A 83 13.02 -1.27 19.63
CA GLU A 83 12.00 -1.80 20.54
C GLU A 83 10.68 -2.05 19.81
N GLN A 84 10.26 -1.10 18.96
CA GLN A 84 9.06 -1.25 18.13
C GLN A 84 9.22 -2.40 17.13
N GLN A 85 10.39 -2.52 16.51
CA GLN A 85 10.71 -3.62 15.60
C GLN A 85 10.65 -4.98 16.30
N ARG A 86 11.27 -5.11 17.49
CA ARG A 86 11.24 -6.34 18.30
C ARG A 86 9.83 -6.71 18.77
N ARG A 87 8.93 -5.74 18.92
CA ARG A 87 7.53 -5.98 19.30
C ARG A 87 6.67 -6.38 18.09
N LEU A 88 6.80 -5.67 16.97
CA LEU A 88 5.86 -5.75 15.86
C LEU A 88 6.24 -6.81 14.81
N LEU A 89 7.52 -6.93 14.46
CA LEU A 89 7.96 -7.81 13.37
C LEU A 89 7.79 -9.31 13.67
N PRO A 90 8.22 -9.84 14.83
CA PRO A 90 8.01 -11.27 15.10
C PRO A 90 6.53 -11.61 15.24
N ALA A 91 5.75 -10.73 15.89
CA ALA A 91 4.31 -10.91 16.03
C ALA A 91 3.58 -10.89 14.67
N SER A 92 4.08 -10.12 13.69
CA SER A 92 3.53 -10.10 12.33
C SER A 92 3.66 -11.45 11.63
N VAL A 93 4.75 -12.18 11.89
CA VAL A 93 4.98 -13.52 11.33
C VAL A 93 4.20 -14.56 12.12
N GLU A 94 4.37 -14.61 13.44
CA GLU A 94 3.75 -15.59 14.33
C GLU A 94 2.23 -15.60 14.20
N ARG A 95 1.62 -14.42 14.19
CA ARG A 95 0.17 -14.26 14.11
C ARG A 95 -0.35 -14.08 12.69
N ARG A 96 0.56 -14.11 11.69
CA ARG A 96 0.24 -13.92 10.26
C ARG A 96 -0.61 -12.67 10.02
N TRP A 97 -0.19 -11.54 10.62
CA TRP A 97 -0.92 -10.28 10.51
C TRP A 97 -0.92 -9.75 9.09
N LEU A 98 -2.11 -9.37 8.62
CA LEU A 98 -2.27 -8.51 7.47
C LEU A 98 -2.14 -7.06 7.89
N TRP A 99 -1.34 -6.33 7.13
CA TRP A 99 -1.04 -4.93 7.36
C TRP A 99 -1.63 -4.09 6.24
N SER A 100 -2.21 -2.96 6.59
CA SER A 100 -2.68 -1.95 5.64
C SER A 100 -2.33 -0.55 6.15
N GLU A 101 -2.68 0.48 5.39
CA GLU A 101 -2.51 1.87 5.80
C GLU A 101 -3.79 2.68 5.62
N ALA A 102 -3.98 3.61 6.53
CA ALA A 102 -4.97 4.68 6.47
C ALA A 102 -4.23 6.01 6.70
N VAL A 103 -3.31 6.31 5.79
CA VAL A 103 -2.41 7.46 5.85
C VAL A 103 -2.75 8.45 4.74
N ASP A 104 -2.99 9.71 5.09
CA ASP A 104 -3.03 10.82 4.12
C ASP A 104 -2.31 12.04 4.70
N LEU A 105 -1.06 12.20 4.30
CA LEU A 105 -0.18 13.28 4.77
C LEU A 105 -0.52 14.65 4.15
N ARG A 106 -1.48 14.72 3.22
CA ARG A 106 -1.93 16.00 2.63
C ARG A 106 -3.11 16.61 3.39
N ARG A 107 -3.81 15.81 4.20
CA ARG A 107 -5.00 16.25 4.93
C ARG A 107 -4.65 16.52 6.39
N ALA A 108 -5.06 17.66 6.92
CA ALA A 108 -4.94 17.99 8.35
C ALA A 108 -6.02 17.26 9.20
N GLN A 109 -6.28 15.99 8.90
CA GLN A 109 -7.27 15.13 9.56
C GLN A 109 -6.78 13.67 9.54
N PRO A 110 -7.11 12.85 10.54
CA PRO A 110 -7.77 13.19 11.80
C PRO A 110 -6.86 14.05 12.70
N GLU A 111 -7.40 14.68 13.73
CA GLU A 111 -6.61 15.51 14.64
C GLU A 111 -6.04 14.67 15.79
N ALA A 112 -4.77 14.90 16.11
CA ALA A 112 -4.10 14.35 17.28
C ALA A 112 -4.01 15.45 18.35
N GLN A 113 -4.40 15.09 19.57
CA GLN A 113 -4.24 15.92 20.76
C GLN A 113 -3.28 15.21 21.71
N GLU A 114 -2.32 15.95 22.27
CA GLU A 114 -1.39 15.40 23.25
C GLU A 114 -2.13 14.79 24.44
N HIS A 115 -1.58 13.69 24.95
CA HIS A 115 -2.13 12.93 26.06
C HIS A 115 -1.00 12.49 27.01
N TRP A 116 -1.35 11.86 28.13
CA TRP A 116 -0.38 11.54 29.20
C TRP A 116 0.86 10.80 28.65
N ARG A 117 2.02 11.14 29.23
CA ARG A 117 3.32 10.51 28.99
C ARG A 117 3.71 10.41 27.50
N GLY A 118 3.36 11.42 26.70
CA GLY A 118 3.72 11.49 25.28
C GLY A 118 2.84 10.65 24.35
N GLY A 119 1.71 10.14 24.85
CA GLY A 119 0.67 9.54 24.02
C GLY A 119 -0.17 10.61 23.32
N PHE A 120 -1.08 10.19 22.45
CA PHE A 120 -2.03 11.08 21.78
C PHE A 120 -3.45 10.52 21.83
N LEU A 121 -4.44 11.40 21.80
CA LEU A 121 -5.82 11.06 21.48
C LEU A 121 -6.12 11.53 20.06
N VAL A 122 -6.50 10.60 19.19
CA VAL A 122 -6.87 10.90 17.81
C VAL A 122 -8.39 10.97 17.69
N GLY A 123 -8.87 12.05 17.07
CA GLY A 123 -10.29 12.32 16.90
C GLY A 123 -10.62 12.77 15.47
N GLY A 124 -11.78 12.33 14.99
CA GLY A 124 -12.36 12.78 13.74
C GLY A 124 -12.17 11.82 12.58
N ARG A 125 -12.25 12.35 11.37
CA ARG A 125 -12.30 11.55 10.15
C ARG A 125 -10.90 11.08 9.75
N GLY A 126 -10.73 9.76 9.69
CA GLY A 126 -9.55 9.10 9.15
C GLY A 126 -9.46 9.14 7.63
N SER A 127 -8.36 8.58 7.13
CA SER A 127 -8.22 8.24 5.73
C SER A 127 -8.98 6.96 5.40
N ASP A 128 -9.28 6.79 4.12
CA ASP A 128 -9.95 5.60 3.63
C ASP A 128 -8.95 4.44 3.61
N CYS A 129 -9.41 3.23 3.92
CA CYS A 129 -8.59 2.02 3.89
C CYS A 129 -9.35 0.89 3.19
N PHE A 130 -8.66 0.11 2.38
CA PHE A 130 -9.29 -0.99 1.65
C PHE A 130 -9.41 -2.24 2.53
N ALA A 131 -10.61 -2.84 2.52
CA ALA A 131 -10.96 -4.08 3.24
C ALA A 131 -10.43 -4.16 4.68
N VAL A 132 -10.78 -3.15 5.46
CA VAL A 132 -10.37 -3.04 6.86
C VAL A 132 -10.74 -4.28 7.67
N GLU A 133 -11.87 -4.93 7.36
CA GLU A 133 -12.38 -6.12 8.08
C GLU A 133 -11.40 -7.29 8.14
N ASP A 134 -10.58 -7.49 7.10
CA ASP A 134 -9.59 -8.58 7.04
C ASP A 134 -8.21 -8.18 7.60
N VAL A 135 -8.00 -6.88 7.82
CA VAL A 135 -6.70 -6.30 8.21
C VAL A 135 -6.54 -6.35 9.72
N ASP A 136 -5.41 -6.88 10.18
CA ASP A 136 -5.11 -7.00 11.61
C ASP A 136 -4.46 -5.72 12.17
N ARG A 137 -3.60 -5.08 11.37
CA ARG A 137 -2.79 -3.93 11.78
C ARG A 137 -2.80 -2.83 10.73
N LEU A 138 -2.84 -1.59 11.19
CA LEU A 138 -2.93 -0.40 10.36
C LEU A 138 -1.80 0.56 10.72
N LEU A 139 -1.17 1.15 9.72
CA LEU A 139 -0.51 2.44 9.91
C LEU A 139 -1.53 3.55 9.70
N ILE A 140 -1.57 4.49 10.64
CA ILE A 140 -2.46 5.64 10.59
C ILE A 140 -1.64 6.91 10.68
N SER A 141 -2.11 7.97 10.02
CA SER A 141 -1.60 9.32 10.22
C SER A 141 -2.59 10.15 11.01
N ALA A 142 -2.09 11.08 11.83
CA ALA A 142 -2.93 12.09 12.47
C ALA A 142 -2.19 13.43 12.50
N TRP A 143 -2.93 14.51 12.30
CA TRP A 143 -2.43 15.87 12.27
C TRP A 143 -2.32 16.43 13.70
N HIS A 144 -1.11 16.83 14.09
CA HIS A 144 -0.89 17.53 15.35
C HIS A 144 -0.77 19.03 15.09
N ALA A 145 -1.82 19.78 15.42
CA ALA A 145 -1.92 21.21 15.13
C ALA A 145 -0.80 22.06 15.78
N PRO A 146 -0.44 21.86 17.08
CA PRO A 146 0.64 22.62 17.72
C PRO A 146 1.99 22.52 16.99
N SER A 147 2.36 21.33 16.53
CA SER A 147 3.63 21.13 15.79
C SER A 147 3.50 21.31 14.28
N ARG A 148 2.28 21.54 13.78
CA ARG A 148 1.95 21.62 12.34
C ARG A 148 2.55 20.48 11.51
N ALA A 149 2.43 19.26 12.03
CA ALA A 149 3.01 18.07 11.42
C ALA A 149 2.13 16.85 11.70
N HIS A 150 2.23 15.84 10.85
CA HIS A 150 1.61 14.55 11.08
C HIS A 150 2.46 13.69 12.00
N LEU A 151 1.78 12.91 12.85
CA LEU A 151 2.36 11.71 13.45
C LEU A 151 2.00 10.49 12.59
N ILE A 152 2.82 9.46 12.65
CA ILE A 152 2.54 8.14 12.08
C ILE A 152 2.57 7.11 13.21
N ALA A 153 1.50 6.34 13.34
CA ALA A 153 1.37 5.35 14.39
C ALA A 153 0.80 4.03 13.89
N VAL A 154 1.07 2.97 14.63
CA VAL A 154 0.49 1.65 14.44
C VAL A 154 -0.77 1.53 15.29
N ALA A 155 -1.84 1.00 14.69
CA ALA A 155 -3.07 0.68 15.38
C ALA A 155 -3.51 -0.75 15.06
N GLU A 156 -4.22 -1.36 16.00
CA GLU A 156 -4.95 -2.60 15.75
C GLU A 156 -6.34 -2.22 15.24
N THR A 157 -6.81 -2.86 14.17
CA THR A 157 -8.08 -2.49 13.54
C THR A 157 -9.28 -2.52 14.49
N GLY A 158 -9.34 -3.52 15.39
CA GLY A 158 -10.40 -3.66 16.40
C GLY A 158 -10.16 -2.87 17.70
N ARG A 159 -9.20 -1.95 17.72
CA ARG A 159 -8.89 -1.16 18.92
C ARG A 159 -10.05 -0.21 19.23
N ALA A 160 -10.38 -0.10 20.51
CA ALA A 160 -11.37 0.86 20.98
C ALA A 160 -11.07 2.28 20.47
N GLY A 161 -12.08 2.91 19.87
CA GLY A 161 -11.99 4.23 19.27
C GLY A 161 -11.75 4.22 17.76
N ILE A 162 -11.71 3.06 17.09
CA ILE A 162 -11.75 2.95 15.62
C ILE A 162 -13.13 2.42 15.22
N ASP A 163 -13.91 3.27 14.55
CA ASP A 163 -15.15 2.86 13.91
C ASP A 163 -14.93 2.74 12.41
N ILE A 164 -15.42 1.64 11.87
CA ILE A 164 -15.30 1.32 10.45
C ILE A 164 -16.69 1.48 9.84
N SER A 165 -16.80 2.39 8.89
CA SER A 165 -18.04 2.63 8.16
C SER A 165 -17.86 2.27 6.69
N GLY A 166 -18.71 1.38 6.18
CA GLY A 166 -18.79 1.11 4.75
C GLY A 166 -19.21 2.38 4.00
N LEU A 167 -18.54 2.67 2.89
CA LEU A 167 -19.11 3.57 1.90
C LEU A 167 -20.29 2.85 1.27
N ALA A 168 -21.52 3.17 1.69
CA ALA A 168 -22.69 2.94 0.84
C ALA A 168 -22.55 3.91 -0.34
N ASP A 169 -21.89 3.49 -1.40
CA ASP A 169 -21.91 4.22 -2.65
C ASP A 169 -23.33 4.10 -3.23
N GLY A 170 -24.13 5.14 -3.01
CA GLY A 170 -25.50 5.24 -3.54
C GLY A 170 -25.61 5.19 -5.07
N SER A 171 -24.53 4.88 -5.80
CA SER A 171 -24.48 4.70 -7.25
C SER A 171 -24.76 3.27 -7.72
N GLY A 172 -24.91 2.27 -6.84
CA GLY A 172 -25.20 0.89 -7.26
C GLY A 172 -24.12 0.25 -8.14
N LEU A 173 -22.95 0.87 -8.22
CA LEU A 173 -21.78 0.43 -8.96
C LEU A 173 -20.73 0.13 -7.91
N PHE A 174 -20.55 -1.15 -7.57
CA PHE A 174 -19.49 -1.63 -6.70
C PHE A 174 -18.11 -1.30 -7.30
N LEU A 175 -17.67 -0.06 -7.16
CA LEU A 175 -16.24 0.23 -7.17
C LEU A 175 -15.67 -0.32 -5.86
N PRO A 176 -14.40 -0.72 -5.78
CA PRO A 176 -13.84 -1.29 -4.56
C PRO A 176 -13.97 -0.27 -3.43
N ALA A 177 -15.04 -0.39 -2.62
CA ALA A 177 -15.41 0.60 -1.65
C ALA A 177 -14.35 0.58 -0.55
N GLY A 178 -13.48 1.60 -0.55
CA GLY A 178 -12.66 1.88 0.62
C GLY A 178 -13.58 2.03 1.82
N GLN A 179 -13.27 1.35 2.92
CA GLN A 179 -13.99 1.56 4.16
C GLN A 179 -13.43 2.80 4.84
N ARG A 180 -14.31 3.65 5.38
CA ARG A 180 -13.93 4.89 6.04
C ARG A 180 -13.71 4.65 7.51
N LEU A 181 -12.53 5.02 7.99
CA LEU A 181 -12.20 5.01 9.40
C LEU A 181 -12.64 6.31 10.06
N HIS A 182 -13.34 6.19 11.18
CA HIS A 182 -13.64 7.30 12.07
C HIS A 182 -12.99 7.02 13.43
N TYR A 183 -12.30 8.02 13.97
CA TYR A 183 -11.60 7.88 15.23
C TYR A 183 -12.35 8.62 16.33
N GLN A 184 -12.78 7.88 17.35
CA GLN A 184 -13.43 8.41 18.54
C GLN A 184 -12.47 8.32 19.73
N ARG A 185 -11.66 9.36 19.93
CA ARG A 185 -10.65 9.43 21.01
C ARG A 185 -9.75 8.20 21.03
N LEU A 186 -9.32 7.74 19.84
CA LEU A 186 -8.38 6.64 19.72
C LEU A 186 -7.10 6.98 20.48
N ARG A 187 -6.81 6.20 21.52
CA ARG A 187 -5.61 6.39 22.35
C ARG A 187 -4.42 5.74 21.68
N LEU A 188 -3.42 6.55 21.34
CA LEU A 188 -2.12 6.10 20.86
C LEU A 188 -1.12 6.13 22.01
N HIS A 189 -0.49 4.99 22.27
CA HIS A 189 0.61 4.92 23.23
C HIS A 189 1.91 5.36 22.55
N PRO A 190 2.87 5.92 23.31
CA PRO A 190 4.19 6.30 22.76
C PRO A 190 4.87 5.16 21.99
N GLU A 191 4.73 3.93 22.48
CA GLU A 191 5.29 2.73 21.83
C GLU A 191 4.67 2.40 20.47
N ASP A 192 3.47 2.91 20.18
CA ASP A 192 2.78 2.71 18.91
C ASP A 192 3.12 3.80 17.88
N ILE A 193 3.78 4.89 18.29
CA ILE A 193 4.09 6.03 17.42
C ILE A 193 5.45 5.80 16.76
N LEU A 194 5.45 5.50 15.46
CA LEU A 194 6.68 5.32 14.69
C LEU A 194 7.34 6.67 14.41
N VAL A 195 6.54 7.68 14.07
CA VAL A 195 7.03 9.03 13.78
C VAL A 195 6.28 10.02 14.67
N PRO A 196 6.91 10.51 15.75
CA PRO A 196 6.39 11.62 16.53
C PRO A 196 6.21 12.88 15.66
N PRO A 197 5.20 13.71 15.95
CA PRO A 197 4.95 14.90 15.15
C PRO A 197 6.03 15.97 15.43
N GLY A 198 6.34 16.77 14.41
CA GLY A 198 7.29 17.89 14.52
C GLY A 198 8.76 17.51 14.38
N LEU A 199 9.07 16.23 14.16
CA LEU A 199 10.43 15.82 13.83
C LEU A 199 10.82 16.28 12.42
N PRO A 200 12.09 16.68 12.21
CA PRO A 200 12.58 16.99 10.87
C PRO A 200 12.53 15.74 9.98
N PRO A 201 12.42 15.91 8.64
CA PRO A 201 12.54 14.80 7.70
C PRO A 201 13.82 14.01 7.93
N THR A 202 13.75 12.69 7.75
CA THR A 202 14.90 11.79 7.88
C THR A 202 15.17 11.09 6.54
N PRO A 203 16.41 10.62 6.29
CA PRO A 203 16.70 9.79 5.12
C PRO A 203 15.80 8.56 5.03
N CYS A 204 15.49 7.92 6.15
CA CYS A 204 14.57 6.78 6.19
C CYS A 204 13.13 7.14 5.79
N GLY A 205 12.65 8.33 6.19
CA GLY A 205 11.34 8.84 5.78
C GLY A 205 11.25 9.02 4.28
N GLN A 206 12.25 9.67 3.68
CA GLN A 206 12.33 9.84 2.23
C GLN A 206 12.44 8.50 1.49
N LEU A 207 13.23 7.56 2.01
CA LEU A 207 13.35 6.22 1.42
C LEU A 207 12.01 5.49 1.42
N ARG A 208 11.18 5.58 2.48
CA ARG A 208 9.84 4.98 2.46
C ARG A 208 8.96 5.56 1.34
N GLU A 209 8.97 6.87 1.13
CA GLU A 209 8.22 7.46 0.01
C GLU A 209 8.68 6.89 -1.33
N GLY A 210 9.99 6.81 -1.56
CA GLY A 210 10.56 6.21 -2.77
C GLY A 210 10.15 4.75 -2.95
N LEU A 211 10.13 3.95 -1.87
CA LEU A 211 9.71 2.55 -1.92
C LEU A 211 8.24 2.39 -2.33
N THR A 212 7.40 3.36 -1.95
CA THR A 212 5.98 3.40 -2.34
C THR A 212 5.84 3.60 -3.85
N ARG A 213 6.65 4.48 -4.43
CA ARG A 213 6.69 4.70 -5.88
C ARG A 213 7.18 3.46 -6.63
N LEU A 214 8.20 2.77 -6.09
CA LEU A 214 8.67 1.50 -6.65
C LEU A 214 7.57 0.42 -6.63
N ALA A 215 6.81 0.32 -5.54
CA ALA A 215 5.65 -0.57 -5.47
C ALA A 215 4.60 -0.23 -6.54
N GLN A 216 4.28 1.06 -6.70
CA GLN A 216 3.32 1.53 -7.69
C GLN A 216 3.78 1.26 -9.13
N ALA A 217 5.07 1.43 -9.43
CA ALA A 217 5.65 1.10 -10.73
C ALA A 217 5.45 -0.39 -11.09
N ASN A 218 5.65 -1.28 -10.12
CA ASN A 218 5.47 -2.72 -10.30
C ASN A 218 3.99 -3.12 -10.48
N LEU A 219 3.08 -2.47 -9.76
CA LEU A 219 1.64 -2.65 -9.97
C LEU A 219 1.21 -2.17 -11.35
N ASP A 220 1.72 -1.04 -11.83
CA ASP A 220 1.41 -0.50 -13.15
C ASP A 220 1.93 -1.42 -14.26
N LEU A 221 3.14 -1.97 -14.12
CA LEU A 221 3.71 -2.97 -15.03
C LEU A 221 2.86 -4.25 -15.08
N GLY A 222 2.48 -4.79 -13.92
CA GLY A 222 1.63 -5.98 -13.86
C GLY A 222 0.24 -5.72 -14.44
N GLN A 223 -0.33 -4.53 -14.21
CA GLN A 223 -1.58 -4.13 -14.84
C GLN A 223 -1.45 -4.02 -16.36
N ALA A 224 -0.35 -3.47 -16.87
CA ALA A 224 -0.12 -3.33 -18.30
C ALA A 224 -0.03 -4.69 -19.00
N ALA A 225 0.56 -5.71 -18.35
CA ALA A 225 0.65 -7.07 -18.85
C ALA A 225 -0.72 -7.78 -18.98
N ARG A 226 -1.79 -7.26 -18.33
CA ARG A 226 -3.17 -7.74 -18.52
C ARG A 226 -3.78 -7.27 -19.85
N VAL A 227 -3.20 -6.25 -20.49
CA VAL A 227 -3.68 -5.75 -21.78
C VAL A 227 -3.26 -6.75 -22.87
N PRO A 228 -4.16 -7.16 -23.77
CA PRO A 228 -3.85 -8.11 -24.84
C PRO A 228 -2.59 -7.72 -25.62
N GLY A 229 -1.73 -8.70 -25.93
CA GLY A 229 -0.42 -8.45 -26.51
C GLY A 229 -0.43 -7.84 -27.91
N ASP A 230 -1.47 -8.08 -28.68
CA ASP A 230 -1.75 -7.43 -29.98
C ASP A 230 -2.00 -5.92 -29.85
N VAL A 231 -2.65 -5.52 -28.76
CA VAL A 231 -2.82 -4.12 -28.35
C VAL A 231 -1.51 -3.57 -27.79
N ALA A 232 -0.94 -4.24 -26.79
CA ALA A 232 0.22 -3.74 -26.04
C ALA A 232 1.51 -3.72 -26.87
N GLY A 233 1.61 -4.54 -27.91
CA GLY A 233 2.77 -4.71 -28.79
C GLY A 233 3.02 -3.58 -29.79
N GLN A 234 2.18 -2.54 -29.83
CA GLN A 234 2.23 -1.50 -30.86
C GLN A 234 2.46 -0.10 -30.29
N GLY A 235 2.99 0.80 -31.11
CA GLY A 235 3.30 2.17 -30.72
C GLY A 235 4.45 2.25 -29.70
N GLU A 236 4.36 3.19 -28.75
CA GLU A 236 5.43 3.42 -27.77
C GLU A 236 5.36 2.49 -26.55
N ALA A 237 4.25 1.79 -26.34
CA ALA A 237 4.01 0.97 -25.15
C ALA A 237 5.10 -0.09 -24.90
N PRO A 238 5.53 -0.91 -25.87
CA PRO A 238 6.57 -1.92 -25.64
C PRO A 238 7.89 -1.31 -25.17
N ARG A 239 8.28 -0.18 -25.77
CA ARG A 239 9.51 0.54 -25.41
C ARG A 239 9.45 1.10 -24.00
N LEU A 240 8.32 1.70 -23.63
CA LEU A 240 8.10 2.25 -22.29
C LEU A 240 8.09 1.15 -21.24
N LEU A 241 7.37 0.05 -21.48
CA LEU A 241 7.31 -1.08 -20.54
C LEU A 241 8.67 -1.77 -20.37
N ALA A 242 9.43 -1.96 -21.45
CA ALA A 242 10.78 -2.52 -21.39
C ALA A 242 11.73 -1.60 -20.59
N LEU A 243 11.66 -0.29 -20.79
CA LEU A 243 12.44 0.67 -20.02
C LEU A 243 12.04 0.67 -18.53
N ALA A 244 10.74 0.68 -18.25
CA ALA A 244 10.22 0.62 -16.88
C ALA A 244 10.68 -0.65 -16.16
N LEU A 245 10.69 -1.82 -16.81
CA LEU A 245 11.22 -3.07 -16.25
C LEU A 245 12.69 -2.93 -15.81
N ARG A 246 13.53 -2.29 -16.62
CA ARG A 246 14.92 -2.02 -16.24
C ARG A 246 15.05 -1.04 -15.09
N LEU A 247 14.24 0.01 -15.09
CA LEU A 247 14.25 1.00 -14.01
C LEU A 247 13.80 0.42 -12.67
N VAL A 248 12.80 -0.47 -12.65
CA VAL A 248 12.38 -1.12 -11.38
C VAL A 248 13.43 -2.09 -10.85
N GLU A 249 14.18 -2.78 -11.71
CA GLU A 249 15.31 -3.63 -11.32
C GLU A 249 16.43 -2.79 -10.67
N LEU A 250 16.87 -1.72 -11.35
CA LEU A 250 17.90 -0.81 -10.83
C LEU A 250 17.46 -0.11 -9.53
N ALA A 251 16.20 0.34 -9.48
CA ALA A 251 15.64 0.91 -8.26
C ALA A 251 15.69 -0.11 -7.12
N ALA A 252 15.22 -1.34 -7.35
CA ALA A 252 15.19 -2.38 -6.32
C ALA A 252 16.58 -2.68 -5.74
N GLU A 253 17.62 -2.76 -6.57
CA GLU A 253 19.02 -2.91 -6.13
C GLU A 253 19.46 -1.71 -5.27
N SER A 254 19.12 -0.49 -5.69
CA SER A 254 19.41 0.74 -4.93
C SER A 254 18.70 0.76 -3.57
N PHE A 255 17.44 0.33 -3.50
CA PHE A 255 16.71 0.16 -2.25
C PHE A 255 17.34 -0.88 -1.36
N GLN A 256 17.78 -2.01 -1.92
CA GLN A 256 18.44 -3.06 -1.13
C GLN A 256 19.72 -2.53 -0.47
N ALA A 257 20.55 -1.82 -1.22
CA ALA A 257 21.74 -1.17 -0.68
C ALA A 257 21.39 -0.12 0.39
N ALA A 258 20.38 0.71 0.15
CA ALA A 258 19.94 1.74 1.10
C ALA A 258 19.43 1.14 2.43
N PHE A 259 18.65 0.06 2.37
CA PHE A 259 18.18 -0.65 3.57
C PHE A 259 19.33 -1.25 4.37
N ALA A 260 20.37 -1.77 3.70
CA ALA A 260 21.56 -2.30 4.37
C ALA A 260 22.37 -1.23 5.13
N ARG A 261 22.21 0.06 4.79
CA ARG A 261 22.85 1.16 5.54
C ARG A 261 22.21 1.39 6.92
N GLY A 262 20.93 1.05 7.08
CA GLY A 262 20.19 1.25 8.33
C GLY A 262 20.34 2.68 8.87
N GLY A 263 20.74 2.81 10.14
CA GLY A 263 20.94 4.12 10.79
C GLY A 263 22.07 4.98 10.19
N ALA A 264 22.91 4.43 9.31
CA ALA A 264 23.96 5.18 8.62
C ALA A 264 23.53 5.69 7.23
N LEU A 265 22.26 5.52 6.86
CA LEU A 265 21.71 6.00 5.60
C LEU A 265 21.76 7.54 5.54
N THR A 266 22.31 8.05 4.45
CA THR A 266 22.40 9.49 4.19
C THR A 266 21.26 9.98 3.29
N PHE A 267 20.98 11.28 3.32
CA PHE A 267 20.03 11.90 2.39
C PHE A 267 20.41 11.70 0.93
N ARG A 268 21.72 11.67 0.60
CA ARG A 268 22.18 11.46 -0.77
C ARG A 268 21.82 10.06 -1.27
N GLU A 269 22.11 9.04 -0.47
CA GLU A 269 21.78 7.64 -0.79
C GLU A 269 20.26 7.45 -0.90
N SER A 270 19.50 7.98 0.05
CA SER A 270 18.04 7.96 0.02
C SER A 270 17.44 8.66 -1.22
N ALA A 271 17.95 9.85 -1.55
CA ALA A 271 17.49 10.61 -2.71
C ALA A 271 17.82 9.89 -4.02
N ALA A 272 19.00 9.27 -4.14
CA ALA A 272 19.39 8.50 -5.31
C ALA A 272 18.43 7.32 -5.56
N ALA A 273 18.14 6.52 -4.52
CA ALA A 273 17.18 5.42 -4.61
C ALA A 273 15.77 5.91 -4.95
N SER A 274 15.33 6.98 -4.28
CA SER A 274 14.00 7.56 -4.47
C SER A 274 13.81 8.16 -5.87
N LEU A 275 14.85 8.73 -6.47
CA LEU A 275 14.81 9.27 -7.82
C LEU A 275 14.60 8.15 -8.85
N LEU A 276 15.38 7.06 -8.74
CA LEU A 276 15.22 5.88 -9.61
C LEU A 276 13.81 5.31 -9.53
N ALA A 277 13.24 5.19 -8.32
CA ALA A 277 11.85 4.75 -8.17
C ALA A 277 10.82 5.72 -8.78
N SER A 278 11.08 7.03 -8.71
CA SER A 278 10.19 8.04 -9.30
C SER A 278 10.22 7.97 -10.83
N GLU A 279 11.39 7.78 -11.42
CA GLU A 279 11.54 7.55 -12.87
C GLU A 279 10.87 6.24 -13.28
N ALA A 280 11.08 5.16 -12.54
CA ALA A 280 10.45 3.88 -12.79
C ALA A 280 8.92 3.98 -12.78
N GLU A 281 8.35 4.65 -11.76
CA GLU A 281 6.90 4.89 -11.65
C GLU A 281 6.37 5.70 -12.83
N ALA A 282 7.03 6.81 -13.18
CA ALA A 282 6.61 7.67 -14.28
C ALA A 282 6.60 6.93 -15.62
N VAL A 283 7.64 6.16 -15.92
CA VAL A 283 7.75 5.39 -17.17
C VAL A 283 6.76 4.22 -17.19
N ALA A 284 6.59 3.51 -16.07
CA ALA A 284 5.61 2.43 -15.95
C ALA A 284 4.18 2.95 -16.16
N ARG A 285 3.83 4.07 -15.53
CA ARG A 285 2.53 4.74 -15.69
C ARG A 285 2.30 5.17 -17.14
N ALA A 286 3.32 5.74 -17.79
CA ALA A 286 3.22 6.13 -19.20
C ALA A 286 2.98 4.92 -20.11
N GLY A 287 3.70 3.81 -19.88
CA GLY A 287 3.51 2.54 -20.60
C GLY A 287 2.10 1.97 -20.41
N LEU A 288 1.61 1.93 -19.17
CA LEU A 288 0.25 1.50 -18.85
C LEU A 288 -0.81 2.36 -19.56
N LEU A 289 -0.68 3.69 -19.47
CA LEU A 289 -1.63 4.60 -20.11
C LEU A 289 -1.62 4.45 -21.65
N ALA A 290 -0.46 4.20 -22.26
CA ALA A 290 -0.36 3.90 -23.68
C ALA A 290 -1.13 2.62 -24.04
N CYS A 291 -0.98 1.55 -23.24
CA CYS A 291 -1.73 0.30 -23.42
C CYS A 291 -3.25 0.53 -23.30
N LEU A 292 -3.70 1.19 -22.23
CA LEU A 292 -5.12 1.42 -21.97
C LEU A 292 -5.78 2.34 -23.01
N ARG A 293 -5.09 3.40 -23.46
CA ARG A 293 -5.60 4.26 -24.54
C ARG A 293 -5.83 3.47 -25.80
N ARG A 294 -4.90 2.58 -26.13
CA ARG A 294 -4.98 1.78 -27.33
C ARG A 294 -6.07 0.71 -27.25
N GLN A 295 -6.20 0.04 -26.11
CA GLN A 295 -7.30 -0.89 -25.85
C GLN A 295 -8.66 -0.20 -26.03
N ALA A 296 -8.80 1.03 -25.53
CA ALA A 296 -10.02 1.82 -25.70
C ALA A 296 -10.28 2.21 -27.17
N LEU A 297 -9.23 2.50 -27.95
CA LEU A 297 -9.36 2.79 -29.38
C LEU A 297 -9.81 1.55 -30.17
N GLU A 298 -9.21 0.38 -29.92
CA GLU A 298 -9.60 -0.86 -30.60
C GLU A 298 -11.04 -1.28 -30.25
N ALA A 299 -11.43 -1.16 -28.97
CA ALA A 299 -12.81 -1.41 -28.55
C ALA A 299 -13.81 -0.47 -29.25
N ARG A 300 -13.46 0.79 -29.46
CA ARG A 300 -14.29 1.76 -30.21
C ARG A 300 -14.40 1.41 -31.69
N LEU A 301 -13.29 1.00 -32.32
CA LEU A 301 -13.29 0.60 -33.74
C LEU A 301 -14.13 -0.65 -33.96
N LEU A 302 -14.03 -1.64 -33.08
CA LEU A 302 -14.87 -2.84 -33.12
C LEU A 302 -16.35 -2.52 -32.87
N GLY A 303 -16.63 -1.64 -31.89
CA GLY A 303 -17.99 -1.20 -31.59
C GLY A 303 -18.64 -0.36 -32.70
N ALA A 304 -17.86 0.35 -33.52
CA ALA A 304 -18.36 1.10 -34.67
C ALA A 304 -18.54 0.23 -35.94
N ALA A 305 -17.97 -0.97 -35.95
CA ALA A 305 -18.09 -1.92 -37.06
C ALA A 305 -19.30 -2.87 -36.92
N LEU A 306 -19.95 -2.89 -35.75
CA LEU A 306 -21.17 -3.63 -35.44
C LEU A 306 -22.41 -2.77 -35.65
#